data_AF-A0A925N5V1-F1
#
_entry.id   AF-A0A925N5V1-F1
#
_cell.length_a   1.000
_cell.length_b   1.000
_cell.length_c   1.000
_cell.angle_alpha   90.00
_cell.angle_beta   90.00
_cell.angle_gamma   90.00
#
_symmetry.space_group_name_H-M   'P 1'
#
loop_
_entity.id
_entity.type
_entity.pdbx_description
1 polymer ?
#
loop_
_entity_poly.entity_id
_entity_poly.type
_entity_poly.pdbx_seq_one_letter_code
_entity_poly.pdbx_strand_id
1 'polypeptide(L)'
;VPELARLQASFGAMLSGDRATLEKYYRVETQGTRRRWTMTLLPKDAQLAAKVRDITLYGRGAELRCIETRPAPTAKGKTGEIQRTLLAGAARAADKLTTADALAQLCHGDATG
;
A
#
# COMPACT_ATOMS: atom_id res chain seq x y z
N VAL A 1 3.86 9.13 17.12
CA VAL A 1 2.93 8.03 17.50
C VAL A 1 3.54 6.67 17.15
N PRO A 2 3.91 5.84 18.13
CA PRO A 2 4.64 4.57 17.90
C PRO A 2 3.81 3.45 17.26
N GLU A 3 2.49 3.61 17.23
CA GLU A 3 1.54 2.56 16.84
C GLU A 3 1.49 2.33 15.32
N LEU A 4 1.54 3.41 14.54
CA LEU A 4 1.62 3.34 13.08
C LEU A 4 2.96 2.76 12.60
N ALA A 5 4.07 3.13 13.24
CA ALA A 5 5.39 2.58 12.90
C ALA A 5 5.49 1.06 13.16
N ARG A 6 4.84 0.58 14.24
CA ARG A 6 4.75 -0.87 14.54
C ARG A 6 3.89 -1.61 13.51
N LEU A 7 2.80 -1.02 13.04
CA LEU A 7 1.96 -1.58 11.97
C LEU A 7 2.71 -1.67 10.62
N GLN A 8 3.56 -0.69 10.33
CA GLN A 8 4.36 -0.69 9.10
C GLN A 8 5.48 -1.73 9.10
N ALA A 9 6.15 -1.91 10.24
CA ALA A 9 7.17 -2.95 10.42
C ALA A 9 6.57 -4.36 10.36
N SER A 10 5.35 -4.56 10.89
CA SER A 10 4.65 -5.85 10.79
C SER A 10 4.29 -6.20 9.35
N PHE A 11 3.92 -5.22 8.52
CA PHE A 11 3.74 -5.45 7.09
C PHE A 11 5.05 -5.90 6.42
N GLY A 12 6.19 -5.28 6.69
CA GLY A 12 7.49 -5.73 6.14
C GLY A 12 7.89 -7.17 6.52
N ALA A 13 7.60 -7.58 7.77
CA ALA A 13 7.88 -8.93 8.24
C ALA A 13 6.88 -9.98 7.71
N MET A 14 5.59 -9.63 7.58
CA MET A 14 4.56 -10.54 7.03
C MET A 14 4.75 -10.80 5.53
N LEU A 15 5.17 -9.79 4.77
CA LEU A 15 5.40 -9.91 3.33
C LEU A 15 6.57 -10.81 2.96
N SER A 16 7.50 -11.02 3.90
CA SER A 16 8.67 -11.88 3.73
C SER A 16 8.51 -13.27 4.36
N GLY A 17 7.42 -13.54 5.11
CA GLY A 17 7.36 -14.74 5.95
C GLY A 17 6.01 -15.44 6.11
N ASP A 18 4.87 -14.84 5.77
CA ASP A 18 3.57 -15.53 5.93
C ASP A 18 2.56 -15.20 4.82
N ARG A 19 2.97 -15.52 3.59
CA ARG A 19 2.10 -15.46 2.42
C ARG A 19 0.83 -16.30 2.61
N ALA A 20 0.93 -17.45 3.28
CA ALA A 20 -0.20 -18.34 3.51
C ALA A 20 -1.28 -17.66 4.35
N THR A 21 -0.92 -16.91 5.39
CA THR A 21 -1.87 -16.14 6.18
C THR A 21 -2.45 -14.96 5.41
N LEU A 22 -1.65 -14.26 4.61
CA LEU A 22 -2.20 -13.21 3.72
C LEU A 22 -3.24 -13.79 2.74
N GLU A 23 -2.93 -14.93 2.13
CA GLU A 23 -3.82 -15.59 1.19
C GLU A 23 -5.08 -16.17 1.84
N LYS A 24 -5.13 -16.36 3.18
CA LYS A 24 -6.38 -16.70 3.88
C LYS A 24 -7.38 -15.55 3.83
N TYR A 25 -6.92 -14.32 4.03
CA TYR A 25 -7.79 -13.14 4.16
C TYR A 25 -7.94 -12.34 2.86
N TYR A 26 -6.96 -12.44 1.96
CA TYR A 26 -6.89 -11.66 0.74
C TYR A 26 -6.65 -12.55 -0.48
N ARG A 27 -7.17 -12.15 -1.62
CA ARG A 27 -6.57 -12.52 -2.89
C ARG A 27 -5.35 -11.63 -3.11
N VAL A 28 -4.20 -12.26 -3.32
CA VAL A 28 -2.90 -11.58 -3.46
C VAL A 28 -2.51 -11.60 -4.92
N GLU A 29 -2.27 -10.43 -5.48
CA GLU A 29 -1.78 -10.26 -6.85
C GLU A 29 -0.43 -9.55 -6.80
N THR A 30 0.58 -10.07 -7.49
CA THR A 30 1.92 -9.48 -7.52
C THR A 30 2.33 -9.22 -8.96
N GLN A 31 2.99 -8.08 -9.19
CA GLN A 31 3.46 -7.68 -10.51
C GLN A 31 4.77 -6.90 -10.43
N GLY A 32 5.47 -6.81 -11.55
CA GLY A 32 6.73 -6.07 -11.69
C GLY A 32 7.96 -6.94 -11.44
N THR A 33 9.04 -6.30 -11.02
CA THR A 33 10.36 -6.93 -10.82
C THR A 33 10.89 -6.65 -9.43
N ARG A 34 11.99 -7.30 -9.05
CA ARG A 34 12.67 -6.99 -7.79
C ARG A 34 13.07 -5.51 -7.68
N ARG A 35 13.31 -4.78 -8.78
CA ARG A 35 13.68 -3.34 -8.73
C ARG A 35 12.47 -2.43 -8.51
N ARG A 36 11.28 -2.90 -8.87
CA ARG A 36 10.00 -2.23 -8.64
C ARG A 36 8.91 -3.27 -8.70
N TRP A 37 8.33 -3.55 -7.55
CA TRP A 37 7.24 -4.50 -7.41
C TRP A 37 6.02 -3.82 -6.85
N THR A 38 4.86 -4.37 -7.22
CA THR A 38 3.57 -4.02 -6.66
C THR A 38 2.89 -5.29 -6.18
N MET A 39 2.26 -5.22 -5.01
CA MET A 39 1.40 -6.27 -4.50
C MET A 39 0.02 -5.70 -4.14
N THR A 40 -1.03 -6.25 -4.75
CA THR A 40 -2.41 -5.87 -4.51
C THR A 40 -3.07 -6.93 -3.63
N LEU A 41 -3.75 -6.47 -2.57
CA LEU A 41 -4.52 -7.29 -1.64
C LEU A 41 -6.01 -6.96 -1.81
N LEU A 42 -6.78 -7.95 -2.21
CA LEU A 42 -8.23 -7.85 -2.38
C LEU A 42 -8.91 -8.59 -1.23
N PRO A 43 -9.68 -7.92 -0.35
CA PRO A 43 -10.35 -8.59 0.77
C PRO A 43 -11.27 -9.71 0.28
N LYS A 44 -11.18 -10.89 0.90
CA LYS A 44 -12.11 -12.00 0.65
C LYS A 44 -13.40 -11.87 1.47
N ASP A 45 -13.31 -11.27 2.65
CA ASP A 45 -14.46 -11.01 3.51
C ASP A 45 -15.34 -9.88 2.94
N ALA A 46 -16.64 -10.14 2.82
CA ALA A 46 -17.58 -9.21 2.20
C ALA A 46 -17.79 -7.93 3.03
N GLN A 47 -17.71 -7.99 4.36
CA GLN A 47 -17.87 -6.80 5.19
C GLN A 47 -16.68 -5.87 5.07
N LEU A 48 -15.48 -6.43 4.97
CA LEU A 48 -14.27 -5.67 4.69
C LEU A 48 -14.26 -5.14 3.25
N ALA A 49 -14.63 -5.95 2.26
CA ALA A 49 -14.72 -5.55 0.85
C ALA A 49 -15.72 -4.41 0.62
N ALA A 50 -16.78 -4.33 1.43
CA ALA A 50 -17.74 -3.23 1.41
C ALA A 50 -17.18 -1.89 1.91
N LYS A 51 -16.01 -1.89 2.56
CA LYS A 51 -15.33 -0.70 3.10
C LYS A 51 -14.02 -0.39 2.40
N VAL A 52 -13.29 -1.44 2.03
CA VAL A 52 -11.97 -1.38 1.40
C VAL A 52 -12.04 -2.14 0.09
N ARG A 53 -11.81 -1.43 -1.02
CA ARG A 53 -11.75 -2.03 -2.35
C ARG A 53 -10.50 -2.88 -2.51
N ASP A 54 -9.36 -2.28 -2.16
CA ASP A 54 -8.05 -2.91 -2.29
C ASP A 54 -7.01 -2.22 -1.41
N ILE A 55 -5.94 -2.94 -1.09
CA ILE A 55 -4.71 -2.41 -0.50
C ILE A 55 -3.58 -2.69 -1.48
N THR A 56 -2.89 -1.65 -1.95
CA THR A 56 -1.76 -1.77 -2.88
C THR A 56 -0.47 -1.40 -2.18
N LEU A 57 0.51 -2.31 -2.23
CA LEU A 57 1.83 -2.14 -1.67
C LEU A 57 2.84 -1.95 -2.80
N TYR A 58 3.74 -0.99 -2.62
CA TYR A 58 4.78 -0.65 -3.59
C TYR A 58 6.15 -0.79 -2.94
N GLY A 59 7.09 -1.41 -3.63
CA GLY A 59 8.43 -1.59 -3.09
C GLY A 59 9.53 -1.83 -4.10
N ARG A 60 10.75 -1.91 -3.57
CA ARG A 60 12.01 -2.07 -4.30
C ARG A 60 12.96 -2.95 -3.49
N GLY A 61 13.44 -4.04 -4.09
CA GLY A 61 14.26 -5.02 -3.39
C GLY A 61 13.47 -5.61 -2.24
N ALA A 62 14.05 -5.55 -1.04
CA ALA A 62 13.38 -5.91 0.21
C ALA A 62 12.67 -4.73 0.90
N GLU A 63 12.72 -3.53 0.30
CA GLU A 63 12.14 -2.32 0.90
C GLU A 63 10.69 -2.15 0.48
N LEU A 64 9.79 -2.15 1.46
CA LEU A 64 8.44 -1.62 1.30
C LEU A 64 8.50 -0.08 1.36
N ARG A 65 7.98 0.57 0.31
CA ARG A 65 8.11 2.02 0.11
C ARG A 65 6.79 2.76 0.26
N CYS A 66 5.67 2.12 -0.05
CA CYS A 66 4.37 2.75 0.11
C CYS A 66 3.25 1.73 0.28
N ILE A 67 2.21 2.14 1.01
CA ILE A 67 0.93 1.45 1.10
C ILE A 67 -0.16 2.45 0.68
N GLU A 68 -1.04 2.01 -0.21
CA GLU A 68 -2.30 2.70 -0.53
C GLU A 68 -3.47 1.81 -0.16
N THR A 69 -4.41 2.34 0.64
CA THR A 69 -5.69 1.71 0.90
C THR A 69 -6.77 2.48 0.16
N ARG A 70 -7.49 1.80 -0.72
CA ARG A 70 -8.58 2.41 -1.50
C ARG A 70 -9.91 2.05 -0.87
N PRO A 71 -10.72 3.04 -0.45
CA PRO A 71 -12.04 2.76 0.07
C PRO A 71 -12.95 2.22 -1.03
N ALA A 72 -13.91 1.39 -0.64
CA ALA A 72 -14.96 0.95 -1.53
C ALA A 72 -15.84 2.16 -1.93
N PRO A 73 -16.41 2.17 -3.16
CA PRO A 73 -17.40 3.17 -3.54
C PRO A 73 -18.58 3.13 -2.58
N THR A 74 -19.05 4.29 -2.14
CA THR A 74 -20.29 4.38 -1.37
C THR A 74 -21.49 4.10 -2.26
N ALA A 75 -22.64 3.75 -1.67
CA ALA A 75 -23.91 3.56 -2.38
C ALA A 75 -24.36 4.79 -3.21
N LYS A 76 -23.81 5.98 -2.90
CA LYS A 76 -24.04 7.23 -3.64
C LYS A 76 -22.99 7.48 -4.75
N GLY A 77 -22.20 6.48 -5.11
CA GLY A 77 -21.15 6.57 -6.14
C GLY A 77 -19.91 7.38 -5.75
N LYS A 78 -19.86 7.97 -4.54
CA LYS A 78 -18.67 8.69 -4.07
C LYS A 78 -17.57 7.71 -3.70
N THR A 79 -16.39 7.89 -4.28
CA THR A 79 -15.16 7.20 -3.89
C THR A 79 -14.47 8.04 -2.82
N GLY A 80 -14.12 7.42 -1.69
CA GLY A 80 -13.35 8.12 -0.64
C GLY A 80 -11.90 8.35 -1.07
N GLU A 81 -11.20 9.19 -0.31
CA GLU A 81 -9.79 9.49 -0.57
C GLU A 81 -8.90 8.26 -0.34
N ILE A 82 -7.92 8.07 -1.23
CA ILE A 82 -6.90 7.04 -1.08
C ILE A 82 -6.08 7.36 0.17
N GLN A 83 -6.07 6.43 1.12
CA GLN A 83 -5.23 6.54 2.31
C GLN A 83 -3.84 6.08 1.94
N ARG A 84 -2.89 7.03 1.88
CA ARG A 84 -1.52 6.78 1.48
C ARG A 84 -0.58 6.87 2.66
N THR A 85 0.34 5.92 2.74
CA THR A 85 1.38 5.92 3.75
C THR A 85 2.72 5.65 3.10
N LEU A 86 3.56 6.70 3.06
CA LEU A 86 4.94 6.59 2.59
C LEU A 86 5.83 5.98 3.68
N LEU A 87 6.78 5.17 3.24
CA LEU A 87 7.64 4.36 4.09
C LEU A 87 9.11 4.49 3.66
N ALA A 88 10.01 4.26 4.61
CA ALA A 88 11.44 4.12 4.38
C ALA A 88 12.00 5.20 3.42
N GLY A 89 12.65 4.82 2.33
CA GLY A 89 13.23 5.74 1.35
C GLY A 89 12.22 6.64 0.66
N ALA A 90 10.95 6.25 0.51
CA ALA A 90 9.93 7.14 -0.04
C ALA A 90 9.48 8.20 0.97
N ALA A 91 9.38 7.86 2.26
CA ALA A 91 9.11 8.83 3.31
C ALA A 91 10.24 9.87 3.42
N ARG A 92 11.50 9.44 3.31
CA ARG A 92 12.65 10.36 3.28
C ARG A 92 12.63 11.29 2.06
N ALA A 93 12.23 10.79 0.90
CA ALA A 93 12.12 11.59 -0.32
C ALA A 93 10.96 12.60 -0.29
N ALA A 94 9.99 12.41 0.59
CA ALA A 94 8.82 13.27 0.71
C ALA A 94 9.06 14.57 1.52
N ASP A 95 10.25 14.77 2.08
CA ASP A 95 10.58 15.85 3.03
C ASP A 95 10.11 17.25 2.58
N LYS A 96 10.13 17.52 1.27
CA LYS A 96 9.72 18.81 0.70
C LYS A 96 8.47 18.74 -0.18
N LEU A 97 7.83 17.58 -0.26
CA LEU A 97 6.65 17.39 -1.12
C LEU A 97 5.39 17.54 -0.30
N THR A 98 4.57 18.53 -0.66
CA THR A 98 3.30 18.84 0.02
C THR A 98 2.07 18.53 -0.83
N THR A 99 2.24 18.27 -2.13
CA THR A 99 1.12 17.99 -3.03
C THR A 99 0.79 16.51 -3.05
N ALA A 100 -0.51 16.20 -3.09
CA ALA A 100 -1.00 14.82 -3.14
C ALA A 100 -0.45 14.05 -4.35
N ASP A 101 -0.31 14.72 -5.50
CA ASP A 101 0.21 14.12 -6.73
C ASP A 101 1.70 13.76 -6.63
N ALA A 102 2.52 14.64 -6.05
CA ALA A 102 3.94 14.37 -5.87
C ALA A 102 4.16 13.22 -4.87
N LEU A 103 3.35 13.14 -3.82
CA LEU A 103 3.35 12.01 -2.89
C LEU A 103 2.86 10.71 -3.56
N ALA A 104 1.92 10.78 -4.50
CA ALA A 104 1.47 9.63 -5.29
C ALA A 104 2.58 9.10 -6.22
N GLN A 105 3.29 10.00 -6.91
CA GLN A 105 4.42 9.63 -7.77
C GLN A 105 5.53 8.92 -6.97
N LEU A 106 5.91 9.48 -5.81
CA LEU A 106 6.86 8.81 -4.91
C LEU A 106 6.38 7.42 -4.47
N CYS A 107 5.08 7.29 -4.20
CA CYS A 107 4.48 6.05 -3.76
C CYS A 107 4.53 4.97 -4.84
N HIS A 108 4.16 5.31 -6.07
CA HIS A 108 4.14 4.38 -7.20
C HIS A 108 5.56 4.04 -7.68
N GLY A 109 6.55 4.80 -7.20
CA GLY A 109 7.95 4.66 -7.55
C GLY A 109 8.30 5.37 -8.86
N ASP A 110 7.36 6.14 -9.40
CA ASP A 110 7.52 6.99 -10.57
C ASP A 110 8.40 8.16 -10.16
N ALA A 111 9.71 7.99 -10.34
CA ALA A 111 10.60 9.12 -10.31
C ALA A 111 10.20 9.99 -11.51
N THR A 112 9.73 11.21 -11.24
CA THR A 112 9.97 12.32 -12.15
C THR A 112 11.47 12.32 -12.43
N GLY A 113 11.83 11.90 -13.64
CA GLY A 113 13.20 12.04 -14.15
C GLY A 113 13.60 13.50 -14.24
#